data_AF-A0A0H4WZ64-F1
#
_entry.id   AF-A0A0H4WZ64-F1
#
_cell.length_a   1.000
_cell.length_b   1.000
_cell.length_c   1.000
_cell.angle_alpha   90.00
_cell.angle_beta   90.00
_cell.angle_gamma   90.00
#
_symmetry.space_group_name_H-M   'P 1'
#
loop_
_entity.id
_entity.type
_entity.pdbx_description
1 polymer ?
#
loop_
_entity_poly.entity_id
_entity_poly.type
_entity_poly.pdbx_seq_one_letter_code
_entity_poly.pdbx_strand_id
1 'polypeptide(L)'
;MSRALETLKRRGERYELIFADPPYAAHVVETVLDGIMAAGLLAPSGMVVVEHDKREAAPDAHAGLNREDQRRFGDTLVSFYRAP
;
A
#
# COMPACT_ATOMS: atom_id res chain seq x y z
N MET A 1 -11.63 4.79 2.50
CA MET A 1 -10.83 3.95 1.57
C MET A 1 -11.62 3.44 0.36
N SER A 2 -12.80 2.81 0.55
CA SER A 2 -13.54 2.09 -0.52
C SER A 2 -13.84 2.89 -1.79
N ARG A 3 -14.30 4.14 -1.68
CA ARG A 3 -14.78 4.94 -2.83
C ARG A 3 -13.69 5.28 -3.86
N ALA A 4 -12.45 5.46 -3.40
CA ALA A 4 -11.32 5.80 -4.27
C ALA A 4 -10.88 4.59 -5.11
N LEU A 5 -10.70 3.43 -4.46
CA LEU A 5 -10.33 2.18 -5.12
C LEU A 5 -11.39 1.76 -6.15
N GLU A 6 -12.68 1.87 -5.83
CA GLU A 6 -13.76 1.60 -6.78
C GLU A 6 -13.73 2.51 -8.01
N THR A 7 -13.39 3.78 -7.82
CA THR A 7 -13.35 4.76 -8.91
C THR A 7 -12.18 4.48 -9.86
N LEU A 8 -11.01 4.15 -9.31
CA LEU A 8 -9.83 3.79 -10.11
C LEU A 8 -10.03 2.44 -10.81
N LYS A 9 -10.64 1.46 -10.14
CA LYS A 9 -10.96 0.15 -10.72
C LYS A 9 -11.86 0.29 -11.95
N ARG A 10 -12.86 1.20 -11.92
CA ARG A 10 -13.74 1.47 -13.07
C ARG A 10 -13.01 2.05 -14.28
N ARG A 11 -11.83 2.66 -14.11
CA ARG A 11 -11.01 3.18 -15.21
C ARG A 11 -10.16 2.11 -15.90
N GLY A 12 -9.94 0.96 -15.25
CA GLY A 12 -9.12 -0.13 -15.79
C GLY A 12 -7.63 0.21 -15.93
N GLU A 13 -7.17 1.29 -15.30
CA GLU A 13 -5.78 1.72 -15.32
C GLU A 13 -4.95 0.97 -14.27
N ARG A 14 -3.67 0.78 -14.58
CA ARG A 14 -2.66 0.29 -13.64
C ARG A 14 -1.62 1.37 -13.41
N TYR A 15 -1.11 1.45 -12.19
CA TYR A 15 -0.16 2.45 -11.75
C TYR A 15 1.18 1.79 -11.43
N GLU A 16 2.27 2.41 -11.88
CA GLU A 16 3.65 1.99 -11.55
C GLU A 16 4.04 2.39 -10.12
N LEU A 17 3.39 3.43 -9.58
CA LEU A 17 3.64 3.95 -8.24
C LEU A 17 2.32 4.40 -7.60
N ILE A 18 2.03 3.88 -6.40
CA ILE A 18 0.85 4.23 -5.60
C ILE A 18 1.32 4.74 -4.24
N PHE A 19 0.86 5.93 -3.86
CA PHE A 19 1.03 6.47 -2.51
C PHE A 19 -0.26 6.29 -1.72
N ALA A 20 -0.16 5.77 -0.50
CA ALA A 20 -1.27 5.55 0.40
C ALA A 20 -0.96 6.14 1.78
N ASP A 21 -1.76 7.14 2.16
CA ASP A 21 -1.77 7.75 3.49
C ASP A 21 -3.17 7.56 4.11
N PRO A 22 -3.45 6.35 4.64
CA PRO A 22 -4.74 6.02 5.23
C PRO A 22 -4.92 6.67 6.62
N PRO A 23 -6.16 6.98 7.03
CA PRO A 23 -6.42 7.39 8.40
C PRO A 23 -6.04 6.28 9.40
N TYR A 24 -5.43 6.65 10.53
CA TYR A 24 -4.96 5.74 11.59
C TYR A 24 -6.02 4.67 11.95
N ALA A 25 -5.68 3.40 11.79
CA ALA A 25 -6.52 2.25 12.14
C ALA A 25 -5.65 1.00 12.27
N ALA A 26 -5.98 0.04 13.14
CA ALA A 26 -5.20 -1.19 13.23
C ALA A 26 -5.15 -1.94 11.88
N HIS A 27 -3.98 -2.51 11.53
CA HIS A 27 -3.73 -3.24 10.29
C HIS A 27 -3.91 -2.41 9.01
N VAL A 28 -3.53 -1.13 9.06
CA VAL A 28 -3.72 -0.21 7.94
C VAL A 28 -2.90 -0.61 6.73
N VAL A 29 -1.67 -1.08 6.94
CA VAL A 29 -0.74 -1.48 5.87
C VAL A 29 -1.32 -2.66 5.10
N GLU A 30 -1.66 -3.74 5.78
CA GLU A 30 -2.24 -4.94 5.17
C GLU A 30 -3.52 -4.60 4.39
N THR A 31 -4.43 -3.83 5.00
CA THR A 31 -5.70 -3.42 4.37
C THR A 31 -5.50 -2.61 3.10
N VAL A 32 -4.50 -1.72 3.07
CA VAL A 32 -4.14 -0.92 1.89
C VAL A 32 -3.64 -1.84 0.77
N LEU A 33 -2.68 -2.72 1.08
CA LEU A 33 -2.07 -3.61 0.10
C LEU A 33 -3.10 -4.57 -0.49
N ASP A 34 -3.95 -5.18 0.34
CA ASP A 34 -5.04 -6.04 -0.11
C ASP A 34 -6.03 -5.29 -1.01
N GLY A 35 -6.39 -4.06 -0.65
CA GLY A 35 -7.31 -3.23 -1.43
C GLY A 35 -6.75 -2.89 -2.81
N ILE A 36 -5.46 -2.55 -2.90
CA ILE A 36 -4.77 -2.24 -4.16
C ILE A 36 -4.69 -3.47 -5.06
N MET A 37 -4.28 -4.62 -4.50
CA MET A 37 -4.11 -5.85 -5.24
C MET A 37 -5.45 -6.43 -5.71
N ALA A 38 -6.47 -6.45 -4.84
CA ALA A 38 -7.82 -6.92 -5.20
C ALA A 38 -8.52 -6.02 -6.24
N ALA A 39 -8.17 -4.73 -6.28
CA ALA A 39 -8.66 -3.81 -7.29
C ALA A 39 -7.90 -3.89 -8.62
N GLY A 40 -6.77 -4.62 -8.68
CA GLY A 40 -5.95 -4.78 -9.88
C GLY A 40 -5.29 -3.48 -10.33
N LEU A 41 -4.99 -2.58 -9.38
CA LEU A 41 -4.52 -1.22 -9.66
C LEU A 41 -3.02 -1.10 -9.84
N LEU A 42 -2.24 -2.10 -9.40
CA LEU A 42 -0.79 -2.06 -9.49
C LEU A 42 -0.31 -2.67 -10.81
N ALA A 43 0.61 -1.97 -11.50
CA ALA A 43 1.29 -2.50 -12.66
C ALA A 43 2.25 -3.64 -12.27
N PRO A 44 2.64 -4.52 -13.22
CA PRO A 44 3.75 -5.44 -13.01
C PRO A 44 5.01 -4.68 -12.54
N SER A 45 5.71 -5.20 -11.54
CA SER A 45 6.88 -4.54 -10.90
C SER A 45 6.61 -3.15 -10.30
N GLY A 46 5.33 -2.78 -10.12
CA GLY A 46 4.92 -1.53 -9.52
C GLY A 46 5.22 -1.46 -8.02
N MET A 47 5.23 -0.24 -7.50
CA MET A 47 5.56 0.09 -6.12
C MET A 47 4.36 0.68 -5.39
N VAL A 48 4.17 0.28 -4.14
CA VAL A 48 3.24 0.90 -3.19
C VAL A 48 4.03 1.50 -2.04
N VAL A 49 3.78 2.77 -1.74
CA VAL A 49 4.35 3.48 -0.60
C VAL A 49 3.24 3.74 0.39
N VAL A 50 3.37 3.20 1.60
CA VAL A 50 2.35 3.31 2.65
C VAL A 50 2.92 4.07 3.84
N GLU A 51 2.28 5.17 4.20
CA GLU A 51 2.52 5.87 5.46
C GLU A 51 1.67 5.23 6.58
N HIS A 52 2.27 5.01 7.76
CA HIS A 52 1.58 4.43 8.91
C HIS A 52 2.24 4.81 10.24
N ASP A 53 1.55 4.61 11.36
CA ASP A 53 2.11 4.80 12.70
C ASP A 53 3.17 3.72 13.00
N LYS A 54 4.21 4.07 13.76
CA LYS A 54 5.24 3.13 14.22
C LYS A 54 4.71 1.93 15.02
N ARG A 55 3.51 2.04 15.60
CA ARG A 55 2.84 0.97 16.36
C ARG A 55 2.19 -0.07 15.45
N GLU A 56 2.02 0.24 14.18
CA GLU A 56 1.43 -0.68 13.21
C GLU A 56 2.47 -1.62 12.61
N ALA A 57 2.08 -2.88 12.50
CA ALA A 57 2.89 -3.88 11.83
C ALA A 57 2.90 -3.60 10.32
N ALA A 58 4.10 -3.62 9.76
CA ALA A 58 4.33 -3.70 8.33
C ALA A 58 5.11 -5.00 8.09
N PRO A 59 4.50 -6.04 7.50
CA PRO A 59 5.18 -7.32 7.26
C PRO A 59 6.20 -7.19 6.13
N ASP A 60 7.22 -8.07 6.10
CA ASP A 60 8.21 -8.11 5.02
C ASP A 60 7.60 -8.55 3.68
N ALA A 61 6.50 -9.30 3.71
CA ALA A 61 5.74 -9.67 2.53
C ALA A 61 4.25 -9.75 2.85
N HIS A 62 3.40 -9.26 1.95
CA HIS A 62 1.94 -9.36 2.04
C HIS A 62 1.29 -9.18 0.67
N ALA A 63 0.15 -9.85 0.43
CA ALA A 63 -0.60 -9.76 -0.82
C ALA A 63 0.22 -9.98 -2.12
N GLY A 64 1.31 -10.75 -2.05
CA GLY A 64 2.22 -10.95 -3.18
C GLY A 64 3.19 -9.80 -3.45
N LEU A 65 3.32 -8.85 -2.51
CA LEU A 65 4.28 -7.75 -2.52
C LEU A 65 5.35 -7.98 -1.46
N ASN A 66 6.58 -7.53 -1.72
CA ASN A 66 7.68 -7.58 -0.76
C ASN A 66 8.06 -6.16 -0.32
N ARG A 67 8.33 -5.97 0.97
CA ARG A 67 8.84 -4.70 1.49
C ARG A 67 10.32 -4.56 1.14
N GLU A 68 10.65 -3.56 0.34
CA GLU A 68 12.02 -3.27 -0.08
C GLU A 68 12.74 -2.29 0.86
N ASP A 69 11.98 -1.35 1.46
CA ASP A 69 12.52 -0.30 2.31
C ASP A 69 11.48 0.10 3.38
N GLN A 70 11.97 0.64 4.49
CA GLN A 70 11.15 1.28 5.51
C GLN A 70 11.92 2.45 6.12
N ARG A 71 11.28 3.61 6.15
CA ARG A 71 11.87 4.85 6.68
C ARG A 71 11.06 5.36 7.85
N ARG A 72 11.74 5.96 8.83
CA ARG A 72 11.13 6.50 10.03
C ARG A 72 11.27 8.02 10.11
N PHE A 73 10.15 8.69 10.38
CA PHE A 73 10.04 10.13 10.58
C PHE A 73 9.29 10.40 11.90
N GLY A 74 10.03 10.41 13.01
CA GLY A 74 9.43 10.55 14.35
C GLY A 74 8.58 9.33 14.72
N ASP A 75 7.26 9.54 14.76
CA ASP A 75 6.26 8.50 15.04
C ASP A 75 5.63 7.89 13.79
N THR A 76 5.95 8.45 12.63
CA THR A 76 5.51 7.97 11.31
C THR A 76 6.55 7.02 10.71
N LEU A 77 6.08 5.92 10.12
CA LEU A 77 6.84 5.04 9.24
C LEU A 77 6.32 5.15 7.81
N VAL A 78 7.23 5.07 6.85
CA VAL A 78 6.92 4.98 5.42
C VAL A 78 7.52 3.68 4.91
N SER A 79 6.66 2.74 4.51
CA SER A 79 7.05 1.42 4.01
C SER A 79 6.87 1.32 2.50
N PHE A 80 7.85 0.75 1.81
CA PHE A 80 7.92 0.62 0.36
C PHE A 80 7.74 -0.85 -0.03
N TYR A 81 6.70 -1.16 -0.78
CA TYR A 81 6.34 -2.51 -1.20
C TYR A 81 6.38 -2.64 -2.72
N ARG A 82 7.07 -3.66 -3.25
CA ARG A 82 7.17 -3.90 -4.68
C ARG A 82 6.54 -5.23 -5.08
N ALA A 83 5.87 -5.24 -6.22
CA ALA A 83 5.46 -6.47 -6.89
C ALA A 83 6.66 -7.21 -7.49
N PRO A 84 6.70 -8.55 -7.44
CA PRO A 84 7.78 -9.34 -8.00
C PRO A 84 8.03 -9.09 -9.49
#